data_AF-A0A525JIL8-F1
#
_entry.id   AF-A0A525JIL8-F1
#
_cell.length_a   1.000
_cell.length_b   1.000
_cell.length_c   1.000
_cell.angle_alpha   90.00
_cell.angle_beta   90.00
_cell.angle_gamma   90.00
#
_symmetry.space_group_name_H-M   'P 1'
#
loop_
_entity.id
_entity.type
_entity.pdbx_description
1 polymer ?
#
loop_
_entity_poly.entity_id
_entity_poly.type
_entity_poly.pdbx_seq_one_letter_code
_entity_poly.pdbx_strand_id
1 'polypeptide(L)'
;MTDMDKRRRNARPSKYRPRTDAQKQRRQQLWDARAEARKRRQTADDEARWLARLAELETALRDHGHNGIHGRRHTRPLDSITDDAERFGVLKARVERLEALWSIDRRKRETRGKIIIGGALLAELIDATLTGDRTLLTTVLDILDRRVDLARDRLTVRDLLGDAPLPLRPGGEVAEDLSTALQTMANDTPDFDALVQEAMAEENDFRPSDIDGDYADLDPVWRREA
;
A
#
# COMPACT_ATOMS: atom_id res chain seq x y z
N MET A 1 -15.61 65.28 50.84
CA MET A 1 -15.23 63.87 50.62
C MET A 1 -16.49 63.09 50.29
N THR A 2 -16.74 62.88 49.01
CA THR A 2 -17.88 62.12 48.48
C THR A 2 -17.57 60.63 48.62
N ASP A 3 -18.30 59.96 49.50
CA ASP A 3 -18.22 58.51 49.70
C ASP A 3 -18.77 57.83 48.44
N MET A 4 -17.86 57.55 47.50
CA MET A 4 -18.15 56.87 46.25
C MET A 4 -18.71 55.48 46.58
N ASP A 5 -20.02 55.37 46.43
CA ASP A 5 -20.87 54.20 46.64
C ASP A 5 -20.17 52.90 46.20
N LYS A 6 -19.58 52.21 47.18
CA LYS A 6 -18.78 50.98 47.00
C LYS A 6 -19.58 49.86 46.32
N ARG A 7 -20.92 50.00 46.23
CA ARG A 7 -21.84 49.08 45.56
C ARG A 7 -21.73 49.11 44.03
N ARG A 8 -21.14 50.14 43.41
CA ARG A 8 -20.94 50.20 41.95
C ARG A 8 -19.68 49.49 41.43
N ARG A 9 -18.74 49.08 42.29
CA ARG A 9 -17.49 48.39 41.86
C ARG A 9 -17.68 46.92 41.45
N ASN A 10 -18.79 46.29 41.83
CA ASN A 10 -19.09 44.88 41.52
C ASN A 10 -19.98 44.68 40.28
N ALA A 11 -20.07 45.68 39.40
CA ALA A 11 -20.80 45.55 38.12
C ALA A 11 -19.96 44.89 37.01
N ARG A 12 -18.86 44.20 37.33
CA ARG A 12 -18.21 43.31 36.35
C ARG A 12 -19.10 42.07 36.19
N PRO A 13 -19.63 41.79 34.99
CA PRO A 13 -20.38 40.57 34.76
C PRO A 13 -19.53 39.38 35.24
N SER A 14 -20.05 38.58 36.17
CA SER A 14 -19.29 37.46 36.70
C SER A 14 -18.87 36.55 35.54
N LYS A 15 -17.61 36.11 35.53
CA LYS A 15 -17.04 35.17 34.54
C LYS A 15 -17.88 33.88 34.40
N TYR A 16 -18.72 33.60 35.39
CA TYR A 16 -19.57 32.43 35.54
C TYR A 16 -21.07 32.71 35.40
N ARG A 17 -21.50 33.87 34.88
CA ARG A 17 -22.93 34.09 34.62
C ARG A 17 -23.40 33.07 33.56
N PRO A 18 -24.35 32.19 33.88
CA PRO A 18 -24.85 31.21 32.93
C PRO A 18 -25.40 31.95 31.71
N ARG A 19 -24.98 31.51 30.52
CA ARG A 19 -25.41 32.09 29.26
C ARG A 19 -26.92 31.88 29.10
N THR A 20 -27.61 32.91 28.63
CA THR A 20 -29.00 32.76 28.22
C THR A 20 -29.09 31.85 27.00
N ASP A 21 -30.24 31.22 26.77
CA ASP A 21 -30.39 30.29 25.65
C ASP A 21 -30.21 30.99 24.29
N ALA A 22 -30.62 32.26 24.18
CA ALA A 22 -30.33 33.09 23.02
C ALA A 22 -28.81 33.28 22.78
N GLN A 23 -28.01 33.41 23.84
CA GLN A 23 -26.54 33.50 23.73
C GLN A 23 -25.91 32.17 23.32
N LYS A 24 -26.46 31.04 23.80
CA LYS A 24 -26.02 29.70 23.37
C LYS A 24 -26.34 29.46 21.89
N GLN A 25 -27.57 29.80 21.45
CA GLN A 25 -27.99 29.69 20.05
C GLN A 25 -27.13 30.54 19.10
N ARG A 26 -26.87 31.81 19.45
CA ARG A 26 -25.97 32.67 18.65
C ARG A 26 -24.57 32.09 18.53
N ARG A 27 -24.04 31.51 19.61
CA ARG A 27 -22.72 30.87 19.60
C ARG A 27 -22.70 29.60 18.75
N GLN A 28 -23.78 28.81 18.78
CA GLN A 28 -23.94 27.64 17.92
C GLN A 28 -23.96 28.05 16.44
N GLN A 29 -24.76 29.05 16.07
CA GLN A 29 -24.79 29.59 14.70
C GLN A 29 -23.42 30.11 14.24
N LEU A 30 -22.68 30.80 15.11
CA LEU A 30 -21.31 31.24 14.81
C LEU A 30 -20.33 30.07 14.63
N TRP A 31 -20.48 29.01 15.43
CA TRP A 31 -19.68 27.80 15.29
C TRP A 31 -19.98 27.10 13.97
N ASP A 32 -21.25 26.92 13.64
CA ASP A 32 -21.69 26.28 12.39
C ASP A 32 -21.24 27.08 11.17
N ALA A 33 -21.39 28.41 11.19
CA ALA A 33 -20.88 29.27 10.12
C ALA A 33 -19.36 29.16 9.94
N ARG A 34 -18.59 29.06 11.04
CA ARG A 34 -17.13 28.84 10.99
C ARG A 34 -16.78 27.44 10.52
N ALA A 35 -17.55 26.42 10.90
CA ALA A 35 -17.37 25.06 10.44
C ALA A 35 -17.60 24.97 8.93
N GLU A 36 -18.66 25.57 8.42
CA GLU A 36 -18.96 25.66 6.99
C GLU A 36 -17.89 26.45 6.23
N ALA A 37 -17.39 27.57 6.78
CA ALA A 37 -16.29 28.31 6.17
C ALA A 37 -14.99 27.48 6.08
N ARG A 38 -14.69 26.66 7.10
CA ARG A 38 -13.54 25.74 7.08
C ARG A 38 -13.72 24.65 6.01
N LYS A 39 -14.90 24.01 5.95
CA LYS A 39 -15.21 23.01 4.93
C LYS A 39 -15.04 23.57 3.52
N ARG A 40 -15.58 24.77 3.23
CA ARG A 40 -15.44 25.42 1.92
C ARG A 40 -13.98 25.68 1.54
N ARG A 41 -13.16 26.14 2.49
CA ARG A 41 -11.72 26.32 2.26
C ARG A 41 -11.04 24.99 1.95
N GLN A 42 -11.31 23.97 2.75
CA GLN A 42 -10.76 22.63 2.53
C GLN A 42 -11.15 22.08 1.15
N THR A 43 -12.41 22.21 0.73
CA THR A 43 -12.86 21.77 -0.60
C THR A 43 -12.15 22.51 -1.73
N ALA A 44 -11.94 23.83 -1.59
CA ALA A 44 -11.21 24.62 -2.59
C ALA A 44 -9.72 24.21 -2.67
N ASP A 45 -9.08 23.98 -1.50
CA ASP A 45 -7.71 23.50 -1.42
C ASP A 45 -7.58 22.09 -2.05
N ASP A 46 -8.54 21.21 -1.78
CA ASP A 46 -8.60 19.87 -2.36
C ASP A 46 -8.82 19.94 -3.89
N GLU A 47 -9.74 20.78 -4.39
CA GLU A 47 -9.98 20.96 -5.82
C GLU A 47 -8.72 21.47 -6.53
N ALA A 48 -8.03 22.46 -5.96
CA ALA A 48 -6.76 22.96 -6.50
C ALA A 48 -5.67 21.88 -6.54
N ARG A 49 -5.57 21.07 -5.48
CA ARG A 49 -4.65 19.92 -5.44
C ARG A 49 -4.98 18.89 -6.54
N TRP A 50 -6.26 18.56 -6.72
CA TRP A 50 -6.67 17.60 -7.74
C TRP A 50 -6.44 18.13 -9.16
N LEU A 51 -6.66 19.42 -9.42
CA LEU A 51 -6.34 20.05 -10.70
C LEU A 51 -4.84 20.02 -11.01
N ALA A 52 -4.00 20.34 -10.03
CA ALA A 52 -2.54 20.24 -10.17
C ALA A 52 -2.11 18.80 -10.47
N ARG A 53 -2.66 17.83 -9.74
CA ARG A 53 -2.38 16.41 -9.95
C ARG A 53 -2.84 15.91 -11.31
N LEU A 54 -4.00 16.37 -11.79
CA LEU A 54 -4.50 16.06 -13.13
C LEU A 54 -3.53 16.56 -14.20
N ALA A 55 -3.09 17.81 -14.11
CA ALA A 55 -2.16 18.41 -15.07
C ALA A 55 -0.79 17.69 -15.08
N GLU A 56 -0.28 17.31 -13.91
CA GLU A 56 0.95 16.53 -13.77
C GLU A 56 0.82 15.17 -14.49
N LEU A 57 -0.25 14.42 -14.20
CA LEU A 57 -0.48 13.10 -14.78
C LEU A 57 -0.69 13.15 -16.29
N GLU A 58 -1.41 14.16 -16.79
CA GLU A 58 -1.58 14.35 -18.23
C GLU A 58 -0.27 14.66 -18.95
N THR A 59 0.61 15.41 -18.30
CA THR A 59 1.94 15.72 -18.83
C THR A 59 2.82 14.47 -18.84
N ALA A 60 2.90 13.76 -17.71
CA ALA A 60 3.66 12.52 -17.60
C ALA A 60 3.22 11.45 -18.61
N LEU A 61 1.90 11.30 -18.82
CA LEU A 61 1.35 10.38 -19.82
C LEU A 61 1.70 10.81 -21.26
N ARG A 62 1.64 12.12 -21.56
CA ARG A 62 2.03 12.66 -22.87
C ARG A 62 3.50 12.43 -23.16
N ASP A 63 4.38 12.69 -22.20
CA ASP A 63 5.83 12.43 -22.32
C ASP A 63 6.11 10.93 -22.59
N HIS A 64 5.20 10.07 -22.13
CA HIS A 64 5.26 8.63 -22.33
C HIS A 64 4.57 8.13 -23.61
N GLY A 65 4.10 9.03 -24.48
CA GLY A 65 3.47 8.72 -25.76
C GLY A 65 2.00 8.33 -25.66
N HIS A 66 1.35 8.54 -24.52
CA HIS A 66 -0.10 8.33 -24.37
C HIS A 66 -0.86 9.62 -24.64
N ASN A 67 -1.96 9.51 -25.40
CA ASN A 67 -2.92 10.59 -25.51
C ASN A 67 -3.67 10.69 -24.16
N GLY A 68 -3.51 11.81 -23.44
CA GLY A 68 -4.18 12.06 -22.15
C GLY A 68 -5.72 12.10 -22.23
N ILE A 69 -6.40 12.64 -21.22
CA ILE A 69 -7.89 12.67 -21.16
C ILE A 69 -8.49 13.40 -22.37
N HIS A 70 -7.78 14.40 -22.89
CA HIS A 70 -8.16 15.21 -24.04
C HIS A 70 -8.06 14.50 -25.41
N GLY A 71 -7.48 13.30 -25.47
CA GLY A 71 -7.45 12.50 -26.70
C GLY A 71 -8.77 11.77 -27.02
N ARG A 72 -9.76 11.83 -26.11
CA ARG A 72 -11.04 11.12 -26.26
C ARG A 72 -12.14 12.06 -26.72
N ARG A 73 -12.85 11.67 -27.79
CA ARG A 73 -13.95 12.44 -28.41
C ARG A 73 -15.20 12.63 -27.53
N HIS A 74 -15.23 12.06 -26.31
CA HIS A 74 -16.42 12.03 -25.45
C HIS A 74 -16.18 12.53 -24.02
N THR A 75 -15.15 13.33 -23.79
CA THR A 75 -14.90 13.91 -22.46
C THR A 75 -15.53 15.29 -22.34
N ARG A 76 -16.54 15.43 -21.46
CA ARG A 76 -17.16 16.73 -21.12
C ARG A 76 -16.12 17.66 -20.45
N PRO A 77 -15.91 18.90 -20.90
CA PRO A 77 -15.00 19.83 -20.21
C PRO A 77 -15.44 20.12 -18.76
N LEU A 78 -14.51 20.26 -17.79
CA LEU A 78 -14.86 20.45 -16.36
C LEU A 78 -15.60 21.78 -16.12
N ASP A 79 -15.20 22.81 -16.85
CA ASP A 79 -15.78 24.14 -16.94
C ASP A 79 -17.24 24.15 -17.45
N SER A 80 -17.66 23.09 -18.16
CA SER A 80 -19.05 22.93 -18.59
C SER A 80 -19.97 22.32 -17.53
N ILE A 81 -19.45 21.92 -16.36
CA ILE A 81 -20.21 21.32 -15.26
C ILE A 81 -20.57 22.40 -14.24
N THR A 82 -21.86 22.71 -14.13
CA THR A 82 -22.38 23.79 -13.28
C THR A 82 -22.51 23.39 -11.81
N ASP A 83 -22.82 22.13 -11.52
CA ASP A 83 -22.85 21.63 -10.14
C ASP A 83 -21.42 21.40 -9.64
N ASP A 84 -21.04 22.12 -8.58
CA ASP A 84 -19.71 22.02 -7.97
C ASP A 84 -19.44 20.63 -7.40
N ALA A 85 -20.46 19.94 -6.86
CA ALA A 85 -20.31 18.60 -6.32
C ALA A 85 -20.06 17.58 -7.45
N GLU A 86 -20.83 17.66 -8.54
CA GLU A 86 -20.58 16.87 -9.75
C GLU A 86 -19.20 17.17 -10.33
N ARG A 87 -18.81 18.46 -10.46
CA ARG A 87 -17.51 18.86 -11.01
C ARG A 87 -16.36 18.27 -10.21
N PHE A 88 -16.41 18.36 -8.89
CA PHE A 88 -15.40 17.79 -8.00
C PHE A 88 -15.35 16.26 -8.11
N GLY A 89 -16.50 15.59 -8.13
CA GLY A 89 -16.58 14.13 -8.32
C GLY A 89 -15.96 13.66 -9.64
N VAL A 90 -16.25 14.37 -10.73
CA VAL A 90 -15.68 14.08 -12.06
C VAL A 90 -14.17 14.35 -12.09
N LEU A 91 -13.69 15.43 -11.47
CA LEU A 91 -12.26 15.74 -11.37
C LEU A 91 -11.51 14.62 -10.63
N LYS A 92 -12.01 14.21 -9.47
CA LYS A 92 -11.42 13.12 -8.69
C LYS A 92 -11.37 11.81 -9.49
N ALA A 93 -12.49 11.41 -10.10
CA ALA A 93 -12.56 10.19 -10.90
C ALA A 93 -11.59 10.20 -12.09
N ARG A 94 -11.35 11.37 -12.70
CA ARG A 94 -10.36 11.53 -13.77
C ARG A 94 -8.94 11.30 -13.27
N VAL A 95 -8.58 11.90 -12.14
CA VAL A 95 -7.26 11.72 -11.53
C VAL A 95 -7.04 10.25 -11.20
N GLU A 96 -7.96 9.61 -10.45
CA GLU A 96 -7.84 8.20 -10.07
C GLU A 96 -7.65 7.28 -11.28
N ARG A 97 -8.40 7.53 -12.35
CA ARG A 97 -8.26 6.79 -13.61
C ARG A 97 -6.87 6.98 -14.23
N LEU A 98 -6.37 8.22 -14.30
CA LEU A 98 -5.04 8.49 -14.86
C LEU A 98 -3.94 7.87 -13.99
N GLU A 99 -4.09 7.87 -12.68
CA GLU A 99 -3.15 7.20 -11.76
C GLU A 99 -3.14 5.69 -11.98
N ALA A 100 -4.30 5.07 -12.18
CA ALA A 100 -4.38 3.65 -12.53
C ALA A 100 -3.69 3.35 -13.87
N LEU A 101 -3.94 4.17 -14.90
CA LEU A 101 -3.27 4.04 -16.20
C LEU A 101 -1.76 4.21 -16.09
N TRP A 102 -1.31 5.20 -15.33
CA TRP A 102 0.11 5.46 -15.08
C TRP A 102 0.78 4.31 -14.33
N SER A 103 0.13 3.76 -13.30
CA SER A 103 0.60 2.59 -12.56
C SER A 103 0.77 1.37 -13.47
N ILE A 104 -0.17 1.15 -14.40
CA ILE A 104 -0.09 0.07 -15.38
C ILE A 104 1.06 0.32 -16.37
N ASP A 105 1.21 1.53 -16.90
CA ASP A 105 2.30 1.87 -17.84
C ASP A 105 3.67 1.66 -17.19
N ARG A 106 3.84 2.15 -15.96
CA ARG A 106 5.08 1.98 -15.18
C ARG A 106 5.42 0.51 -15.00
N ARG A 107 4.45 -0.32 -14.59
CA ARG A 107 4.65 -1.77 -14.45
C ARG A 107 5.02 -2.42 -15.77
N LYS A 108 4.32 -2.10 -16.87
CA LYS A 108 4.62 -2.62 -18.20
C LYS A 108 6.02 -2.23 -18.68
N ARG A 109 6.45 -0.99 -18.44
CA ARG A 109 7.80 -0.50 -18.78
C ARG A 109 8.86 -1.18 -17.94
N GLU A 110 8.61 -1.35 -16.64
CA GLU A 110 9.53 -2.07 -15.75
C GLU A 110 9.70 -3.52 -16.21
N THR A 111 8.60 -4.24 -16.48
CA THR A 111 8.64 -5.59 -17.03
C THR A 111 9.39 -5.62 -18.36
N ARG A 112 9.11 -4.68 -19.28
CA ARG A 112 9.80 -4.59 -20.57
C ARG A 112 11.30 -4.36 -20.39
N GLY A 113 11.69 -3.47 -19.46
CA GLY A 113 13.09 -3.20 -19.15
C GLY A 113 13.81 -4.45 -18.64
N LYS A 114 13.18 -5.20 -17.73
CA LYS A 114 13.70 -6.48 -17.24
C LYS A 114 13.88 -7.50 -18.37
N ILE A 115 12.91 -7.60 -19.29
CA ILE A 115 13.00 -8.50 -20.45
C ILE A 115 14.13 -8.07 -21.40
N ILE A 116 14.26 -6.78 -21.70
CA ILE A 116 15.31 -6.27 -22.60
C ILE A 116 16.70 -6.53 -22.01
N ILE A 117 16.91 -6.15 -20.75
CA ILE A 117 18.19 -6.36 -20.07
C ILE A 117 18.48 -7.85 -19.91
N GLY A 118 17.49 -8.65 -19.49
CA GLY A 118 17.63 -10.10 -19.33
C GLY A 118 17.93 -10.80 -20.66
N GLY A 119 17.27 -10.42 -21.75
CA GLY A 119 17.54 -10.94 -23.09
C GLY A 119 18.93 -10.58 -23.61
N ALA A 120 19.39 -9.36 -23.37
CA ALA A 120 20.75 -8.94 -23.72
C ALA A 120 21.81 -9.70 -22.92
N LEU A 121 21.58 -9.88 -21.60
CA LEU A 121 22.48 -10.67 -20.75
C LEU A 121 22.50 -12.14 -21.15
N LEU A 122 21.35 -12.71 -21.51
CA LEU A 122 21.25 -14.09 -21.99
C LEU A 122 22.04 -14.29 -23.30
N ALA A 123 21.94 -13.34 -24.23
CA ALA A 123 22.73 -13.39 -25.47
C ALA A 123 24.23 -13.39 -25.17
N GLU A 124 24.69 -12.48 -24.29
CA GLU A 124 26.10 -12.42 -23.88
C GLU A 124 26.57 -13.71 -23.19
N LEU A 125 25.73 -14.31 -22.34
CA LEU A 125 26.00 -15.61 -21.70
C LEU A 125 26.20 -16.72 -22.74
N ILE A 126 25.32 -16.78 -23.75
CA ILE A 126 25.41 -17.77 -24.81
C ILE A 126 26.70 -17.56 -25.63
N ASP A 127 27.01 -16.33 -26.00
CA ASP A 127 28.23 -16.03 -26.78
C ASP A 127 29.53 -16.30 -25.98
N ALA A 128 29.56 -15.92 -24.70
CA ALA A 128 30.68 -16.19 -23.80
C ALA A 128 30.89 -17.70 -23.62
N THR A 129 29.82 -18.46 -23.42
CA THR A 129 29.92 -19.92 -23.25
C THR A 129 30.39 -20.62 -24.53
N LEU A 130 29.96 -20.16 -25.71
CA LEU A 130 30.44 -20.65 -27.00
C LEU A 130 31.92 -20.37 -27.24
N THR A 131 32.43 -19.24 -26.75
CA THR A 131 33.86 -18.89 -26.81
C THR A 131 34.70 -19.53 -25.70
N GLY A 132 34.05 -20.29 -24.80
CA GLY A 132 34.69 -21.02 -23.71
C GLY A 132 34.87 -20.21 -22.42
N ASP A 133 34.45 -18.94 -22.40
CA ASP A 133 34.43 -18.12 -21.18
C ASP A 133 33.18 -18.43 -20.34
N ARG A 134 33.39 -19.02 -19.17
CA ARG A 134 32.33 -19.40 -18.23
C ARG A 134 32.23 -18.48 -17.01
N THR A 135 32.98 -17.37 -16.98
CA THR A 135 33.01 -16.46 -15.83
C THR A 135 31.64 -15.83 -15.55
N LEU A 136 31.00 -15.32 -16.60
CA LEU A 136 29.66 -14.73 -16.52
C LEU A 136 28.60 -15.77 -16.13
N LEU A 137 28.63 -16.96 -16.76
CA LEU A 137 27.73 -18.06 -16.42
C LEU A 137 27.84 -18.45 -14.95
N THR A 138 29.06 -18.63 -14.45
CA THR A 138 29.31 -19.00 -13.05
C THR A 138 28.74 -17.96 -12.09
N THR A 139 28.96 -16.67 -12.40
CA THR A 139 28.46 -15.56 -11.57
C THR A 139 26.93 -15.52 -11.57
N VAL A 140 26.30 -15.74 -12.73
CA VAL A 140 24.85 -15.76 -12.86
C VAL A 140 24.25 -16.95 -12.12
N LEU A 141 24.85 -18.14 -12.22
CA LEU A 141 24.41 -19.32 -11.48
C LEU A 141 24.47 -19.13 -9.96
N ASP A 142 25.54 -18.51 -9.43
CA ASP A 142 25.63 -18.16 -8.01
C ASP A 142 24.55 -17.17 -7.58
N ILE A 143 24.23 -16.17 -8.41
CA ILE A 143 23.16 -15.23 -8.13
C ILE A 143 21.80 -15.95 -8.12
N LEU A 144 21.55 -16.81 -9.11
CA LEU A 144 20.31 -17.57 -9.23
C LEU A 144 20.12 -18.52 -8.04
N ASP A 145 21.18 -19.20 -7.61
CA ASP A 145 21.13 -20.12 -6.46
C ASP A 145 20.79 -19.39 -5.14
N ARG A 146 21.18 -18.11 -5.02
CA ARG A 146 20.88 -17.28 -3.83
C ARG A 146 19.55 -16.52 -3.89
N ARG A 147 18.93 -16.40 -5.07
CA ARG A 147 17.79 -15.50 -5.31
C ARG A 147 16.53 -16.17 -5.83
N VAL A 148 16.66 -17.36 -6.40
CA VAL A 148 15.53 -18.13 -6.93
C VAL A 148 15.32 -19.31 -6.01
N ASP A 149 14.16 -19.38 -5.35
CA ASP A 149 13.87 -20.47 -4.41
C ASP A 149 13.01 -21.57 -5.04
N LEU A 150 12.15 -21.20 -5.99
CA LEU A 150 11.16 -22.11 -6.58
C LEU A 150 11.82 -23.10 -7.56
N ALA A 151 11.64 -24.40 -7.31
CA ALA A 151 12.19 -25.46 -8.16
C ALA A 151 11.74 -25.39 -9.62
N ARG A 152 10.49 -24.97 -9.87
CA ARG A 152 9.97 -24.79 -11.23
C ARG A 152 10.65 -23.65 -11.98
N ASP A 153 10.97 -22.57 -11.29
CA ASP A 153 11.65 -21.43 -11.89
C ASP A 153 13.11 -21.78 -12.18
N ARG A 154 13.77 -22.48 -11.25
CA ARG A 154 15.13 -23.02 -11.45
C ARG A 154 15.20 -23.98 -12.64
N LEU A 155 14.23 -24.89 -12.77
CA LEU A 155 14.13 -25.78 -13.93
C LEU A 155 14.00 -24.98 -15.23
N THR A 156 13.10 -24.00 -15.25
CA THR A 156 12.89 -23.13 -16.42
C THR A 156 14.18 -22.41 -16.82
N VAL A 157 14.95 -21.93 -15.83
CA VAL A 157 16.24 -21.26 -16.08
C VAL A 157 17.31 -22.24 -16.56
N ARG A 158 17.35 -23.45 -16.00
CA ARG A 158 18.26 -24.53 -16.44
C ARG A 158 18.04 -24.87 -17.91
N ASP A 159 16.78 -25.08 -18.29
CA ASP A 159 16.39 -25.40 -19.67
C ASP A 159 16.77 -24.24 -20.62
N LEU A 160 16.52 -22.99 -20.19
CA LEU A 160 16.81 -21.79 -20.97
C LEU A 160 18.32 -21.54 -21.15
N LEU A 161 19.16 -21.96 -20.20
CA LEU A 161 20.61 -21.86 -20.28
C LEU A 161 21.28 -23.10 -20.91
N GLY A 162 20.50 -23.99 -21.54
CA GLY A 162 21.04 -25.17 -22.21
C GLY A 162 21.58 -26.22 -21.25
N ASP A 163 20.76 -26.63 -20.27
CA ASP A 163 21.11 -27.60 -19.23
C ASP A 163 22.28 -27.15 -18.35
N ALA A 164 22.31 -25.87 -18.00
CA ALA A 164 23.30 -25.33 -17.09
C ALA A 164 23.31 -26.07 -15.74
N PRO A 165 24.45 -26.17 -15.05
CA PRO A 165 24.57 -26.93 -13.80
C PRO A 165 23.96 -26.17 -12.60
N LEU A 166 22.66 -25.86 -12.66
CA LEU A 166 21.87 -25.22 -11.62
C LEU A 166 21.06 -26.27 -10.86
N PRO A 167 21.30 -26.48 -9.54
CA PRO A 167 20.46 -27.31 -8.70
C PRO A 167 19.01 -26.80 -8.65
N LEU A 168 18.04 -27.71 -8.59
CA LEU A 168 16.61 -27.36 -8.54
C LEU A 168 16.14 -26.83 -7.18
N ARG A 169 16.97 -26.91 -6.15
CA ARG A 169 16.76 -26.28 -4.85
C ARG A 169 18.10 -25.82 -4.26
N PRO A 170 18.11 -24.81 -3.37
CA PRO A 170 19.34 -24.36 -2.72
C PRO A 170 20.08 -25.54 -2.06
N GLY A 171 21.37 -25.70 -2.37
CA GLY A 171 22.18 -26.80 -1.84
C GLY A 171 21.79 -28.21 -2.31
N GLY A 172 20.92 -28.35 -3.31
CA GLY A 172 20.54 -29.62 -3.92
C GLY A 172 21.59 -30.16 -4.90
N GLU A 173 21.33 -31.37 -5.41
CA GLU A 173 22.16 -31.97 -6.47
C GLU A 173 21.76 -31.45 -7.86
N VAL A 174 22.73 -31.26 -8.75
CA VAL A 174 22.46 -30.74 -10.11
C VAL A 174 21.62 -31.70 -10.95
N ALA A 175 21.80 -33.00 -10.76
CA ALA A 175 21.11 -34.06 -11.49
C ALA A 175 19.72 -34.40 -10.91
N GLU A 176 19.30 -33.73 -9.84
CA GLU A 176 17.99 -33.95 -9.21
C GLU A 176 16.86 -33.65 -10.21
N ASP A 177 15.84 -34.51 -10.20
CA ASP A 177 14.63 -34.32 -10.99
C ASP A 177 13.62 -33.41 -10.25
N LEU A 178 12.64 -32.88 -11.00
CA LEU A 178 11.67 -31.94 -10.44
C LEU A 178 10.81 -32.59 -9.35
N SER A 179 10.44 -33.87 -9.49
CA SER A 179 9.61 -34.57 -8.51
C SER A 179 10.32 -34.71 -7.17
N THR A 180 11.58 -35.14 -7.18
CA THR A 180 12.42 -35.27 -5.99
C THR A 180 12.62 -33.92 -5.33
N ALA A 181 12.99 -32.88 -6.10
CA ALA A 181 13.19 -31.54 -5.57
C ALA A 181 11.93 -31.00 -4.88
N LEU A 182 10.75 -31.14 -5.52
CA LEU A 182 9.48 -30.70 -4.94
C LEU A 182 9.11 -31.49 -3.68
N GLN A 183 9.37 -32.79 -3.66
CA GLN A 183 9.07 -33.62 -2.49
C GLN A 183 9.95 -33.26 -1.29
N THR A 184 11.25 -33.03 -1.52
CA THR A 184 12.17 -32.60 -0.47
C THR A 184 11.79 -31.23 0.07
N MET A 185 11.49 -30.26 -0.80
CA MET A 185 11.06 -28.93 -0.37
C MET A 185 9.72 -28.95 0.40
N ALA A 186 8.80 -29.84 0.03
CA ALA A 186 7.56 -30.05 0.77
C ALA A 186 7.83 -30.61 2.18
N ASN A 187 8.78 -31.53 2.32
CA ASN A 187 9.19 -32.09 3.60
C ASN A 187 9.94 -31.07 4.49
N ASP A 188 10.63 -30.10 3.89
CA ASP A 188 11.31 -29.01 4.60
C ASP A 188 10.33 -27.93 5.08
N THR A 189 9.09 -27.93 4.57
CA THR A 189 8.04 -27.01 5.02
C THR A 189 7.49 -27.52 6.35
N PRO A 190 7.34 -26.67 7.39
CA PRO A 190 6.74 -27.13 8.63
C PRO A 190 5.34 -27.65 8.39
N ASP A 191 4.99 -28.74 9.08
CA ASP A 191 3.65 -29.29 9.06
C ASP A 191 2.69 -28.30 9.74
N PHE A 192 1.95 -27.55 8.92
CA PHE A 192 1.00 -26.56 9.41
C PHE A 192 -0.12 -27.18 10.24
N ASP A 193 -0.53 -28.41 9.94
CA ASP A 193 -1.54 -29.10 10.74
C ASP A 193 -0.96 -29.43 12.12
N ALA A 194 0.29 -29.91 12.18
CA ALA A 194 0.98 -30.12 13.45
C ALA A 194 1.19 -28.81 14.24
N LEU A 195 1.60 -27.72 13.56
CA LEU A 195 1.76 -26.41 14.20
C LEU A 195 0.44 -25.84 14.72
N VAL A 196 -0.66 -26.02 13.99
CA VAL A 196 -2.00 -25.60 14.43
C VAL A 196 -2.44 -26.45 15.61
N GLN A 197 -2.22 -27.77 15.59
CA GLN A 197 -2.52 -28.63 16.74
C GLN A 197 -1.68 -28.28 17.97
N GLU A 198 -0.40 -27.95 17.79
CA GLU A 198 0.48 -27.46 18.85
C GLU A 198 -0.01 -26.12 19.40
N ALA A 199 -0.31 -25.15 18.53
CA ALA A 199 -0.84 -23.85 18.94
C ALA A 199 -2.21 -23.95 19.65
N MET A 200 -3.11 -24.83 19.17
CA MET A 200 -4.39 -25.09 19.83
C MET A 200 -4.22 -25.85 21.16
N ALA A 201 -3.20 -26.70 21.27
CA ALA A 201 -2.85 -27.36 22.53
C ALA A 201 -2.28 -26.35 23.54
N GLU A 202 -1.47 -25.38 23.10
CA GLU A 202 -0.96 -24.28 23.94
C GLU A 202 -2.05 -23.27 24.33
N GLU A 203 -2.98 -22.94 23.42
CA GLU A 203 -4.10 -22.02 23.68
C GLU A 203 -5.05 -22.53 24.77
N ASN A 204 -5.13 -23.85 24.95
CA ASN A 204 -5.85 -24.44 26.06
C ASN A 204 -5.25 -24.04 27.41
N ASP A 205 -3.94 -23.79 27.54
CA ASP A 205 -3.29 -23.48 28.83
C ASP A 205 -3.23 -21.99 29.19
N PHE A 206 -3.76 -21.10 28.36
CA PHE A 206 -3.65 -19.65 28.54
C PHE A 206 -4.72 -19.05 29.46
N ARG A 207 -4.32 -18.23 30.46
CA ARG A 207 -5.25 -17.45 31.29
C ARG A 207 -5.37 -16.01 30.77
N PRO A 208 -6.54 -15.37 30.85
CA PRO A 208 -6.69 -13.95 30.50
C PRO A 208 -5.64 -13.04 31.17
N SER A 209 -5.25 -13.34 32.42
CA SER A 209 -4.19 -12.64 33.14
C SER A 209 -2.78 -12.75 32.55
N ASP A 210 -2.51 -13.78 31.74
CA ASP A 210 -1.21 -13.98 31.09
C ASP A 210 -1.01 -13.05 29.87
N ILE A 211 -2.11 -12.53 29.27
CA ILE A 211 -2.08 -11.51 28.20
C ILE A 211 -1.95 -10.12 28.83
N ASP A 212 -2.78 -9.83 29.83
CA ASP A 212 -2.83 -8.52 30.50
C ASP A 212 -3.39 -8.68 31.92
N GLY A 213 -2.63 -8.15 32.88
CA GLY A 213 -2.92 -8.28 34.31
C GLY A 213 -4.23 -7.61 34.74
N ASP A 214 -4.77 -6.70 33.94
CA ASP A 214 -6.06 -6.06 34.17
C ASP A 214 -7.25 -7.04 34.03
N TYR A 215 -7.06 -8.24 33.46
CA TYR A 215 -8.09 -9.27 33.29
C TYR A 215 -8.02 -10.43 34.30
N ALA A 216 -7.24 -10.29 35.37
CA ALA A 216 -7.09 -11.33 36.40
C ALA A 216 -8.40 -11.71 37.13
N ASP A 217 -9.42 -10.86 37.06
CA ASP A 217 -10.76 -11.11 37.58
C ASP A 217 -11.55 -12.15 36.76
N LEU A 218 -11.14 -12.40 35.51
CA LEU A 218 -11.79 -13.36 34.60
C LEU A 218 -11.25 -14.79 34.72
N ASP A 219 -10.02 -14.97 35.23
CA ASP A 219 -9.37 -16.26 35.45
C ASP A 219 -10.21 -17.31 36.22
N PRO A 220 -10.96 -16.96 37.29
CA PRO A 220 -11.72 -17.95 38.07
C PRO A 220 -12.93 -18.52 37.30
N VAL A 221 -13.42 -17.79 36.30
CA VAL A 221 -14.60 -18.13 35.48
C VAL A 221 -14.19 -18.63 34.10
N TRP A 222 -12.90 -18.49 33.75
CA TRP A 222 -12.30 -18.99 32.52
C TRP A 222 -12.24 -20.53 32.57
N ARG A 223 -13.36 -21.17 32.20
CA ARG A 223 -13.48 -22.62 32.06
C ARG A 223 -13.46 -23.00 30.58
N ARG A 224 -12.49 -23.84 30.23
CA ARG A 224 -12.37 -24.59 28.96
C ARG A 224 -13.65 -25.37 28.69
N GLU A 225 -14.28 -25.15 27.54
CA GLU A 225 -15.04 -26.23 26.90
C GLU A 225 -14.02 -27.11 26.17
N ALA A 226 -14.00 -28.39 26.54
CA ALA A 226 -13.17 -29.42 25.91
C ALA A 226 -13.73 -29.84 24.54
#